data_AF-A0A962JK58-F1
#
_entry.id   AF-A0A962JK58-F1
#
_cell.length_a   1.000
_cell.length_b   1.000
_cell.length_c   1.000
_cell.angle_alpha   90.00
_cell.angle_beta   90.00
_cell.angle_gamma   90.00
#
_symmetry.space_group_name_H-M   'P 1'
#
loop_
_entity.id
_entity.type
_entity.pdbx_description
1 polymer ?
#
loop_
_entity_poly.entity_id
_entity_poly.type
_entity_poly.pdbx_seq_one_letter_code
_entity_poly.pdbx_strand_id
1 'polypeptide(L)'
;MSANRKSVFLSDQSLDILGPFSSGRLNLVIEKYGYLMQTENIAALFSPCEMELLYQITKEQATQEWDSWREVTARTLWALVIGSENIETNENTKELAGKMLVLTPVQEVALIETIDRHWAVERDRRFKAYQERKMKAHEERKRAL
;
A
#
# COMPACT_ATOMS: atom_id res chain seq x y z
N MET A 1 -18.46 -26.75 31.71
CA MET A 1 -17.17 -26.77 30.96
C MET A 1 -16.67 -25.32 30.90
N SER A 2 -15.61 -25.02 31.64
CA SER A 2 -15.03 -23.66 31.76
C SER A 2 -14.41 -23.23 30.42
N ALA A 3 -14.92 -22.14 29.84
CA ALA A 3 -14.30 -21.49 28.68
C ALA A 3 -13.04 -20.75 29.15
N ASN A 4 -11.91 -21.44 29.05
CA ASN A 4 -10.59 -20.96 29.41
C ASN A 4 -10.15 -19.87 28.41
N ARG A 5 -10.71 -18.66 28.51
CA ARG A 5 -10.25 -17.47 27.77
C ARG A 5 -8.93 -16.98 28.40
N LYS A 6 -7.82 -17.65 28.10
CA LYS A 6 -6.50 -17.02 28.16
C LYS A 6 -6.34 -16.14 26.93
N SER A 7 -7.08 -15.04 26.93
CA SER A 7 -7.03 -13.99 25.92
C SER A 7 -5.68 -13.28 26.01
N VAL A 8 -4.71 -13.74 25.21
CA VAL A 8 -3.46 -13.01 24.90
C VAL A 8 -3.65 -12.33 23.54
N PHE A 9 -4.73 -11.57 23.41
CA PHE A 9 -4.98 -10.71 22.27
C PHE A 9 -4.63 -9.28 22.69
N LEU A 10 -3.62 -8.72 22.04
CA LEU A 10 -3.30 -7.29 22.10
C LEU A 10 -3.66 -6.74 20.71
N SER A 11 -4.56 -5.75 20.74
CA SER A 11 -5.13 -4.96 19.64
C SER A 11 -6.03 -5.64 18.60
N ASP A 12 -7.10 -4.93 18.22
CA ASP A 12 -8.04 -5.31 17.15
C ASP A 12 -7.35 -5.37 15.77
N GLN A 13 -6.27 -4.60 15.57
CA GLN A 13 -5.47 -4.61 14.35
C GLN A 13 -4.77 -5.95 14.11
N SER A 14 -4.35 -6.64 15.17
CA SER A 14 -3.75 -7.98 15.09
C SER A 14 -4.73 -9.04 14.58
N LEU A 15 -6.01 -8.90 14.94
CA LEU A 15 -7.08 -9.84 14.61
C LEU A 15 -7.47 -9.76 13.12
N ASP A 16 -7.46 -8.56 12.53
CA ASP A 16 -7.77 -8.33 11.12
C ASP A 16 -6.74 -8.95 10.16
N ILE A 17 -5.46 -9.04 10.59
CA ILE A 17 -4.37 -9.54 9.73
C ILE A 17 -4.27 -11.06 9.75
N LEU A 18 -4.52 -11.71 10.90
CA LEU A 18 -4.19 -13.12 11.10
C LEU A 18 -5.40 -14.06 11.29
N GLY A 19 -6.60 -13.52 11.51
CA GLY A 19 -7.76 -14.33 11.85
C GLY A 19 -7.55 -15.16 13.13
N PRO A 20 -8.43 -16.14 13.44
CA PRO A 20 -8.45 -16.83 14.74
C PRO A 20 -7.26 -17.78 15.01
N PHE A 21 -6.22 -17.81 14.17
CA PHE A 21 -5.15 -18.81 14.19
C PHE A 21 -3.74 -18.25 14.46
N SER A 22 -3.60 -17.14 15.18
CA SER A 22 -2.26 -16.67 15.57
C SER A 22 -1.91 -16.94 17.03
N SER A 23 -0.76 -17.57 17.23
CA SER A 23 -0.12 -17.60 18.55
C SER A 23 0.26 -16.17 18.97
N GLY A 24 0.09 -15.80 20.24
CA GLY A 24 0.40 -14.44 20.72
C GLY A 24 1.83 -13.96 20.45
N ARG A 25 2.77 -14.87 20.16
CA ARG A 25 4.15 -14.53 19.73
C ARG A 25 4.20 -13.97 18.32
N LEU A 26 3.36 -14.48 17.41
CA LEU A 26 3.29 -13.99 16.02
C LEU A 26 2.67 -12.58 16.00
N ASN A 27 1.60 -12.35 16.79
CA ASN A 27 1.00 -11.02 16.93
C ASN A 27 2.00 -9.99 17.43
N LEU A 28 2.77 -10.33 18.48
CA LEU A 28 3.80 -9.44 19.03
C LEU A 28 4.90 -9.12 18.00
N VAL A 29 5.29 -10.09 17.16
CA VAL A 29 6.27 -9.87 16.09
C VAL A 29 5.70 -8.94 15.03
N ILE A 30 4.43 -9.12 14.62
CA ILE A 30 3.77 -8.24 13.65
C ILE A 30 3.59 -6.84 14.20
N GLU A 31 3.11 -6.67 15.44
CA GLU A 31 2.99 -5.34 16.06
C GLU A 31 4.34 -4.64 16.12
N LYS A 32 5.40 -5.33 16.57
CA LYS A 32 6.75 -4.76 16.57
C LYS A 32 7.26 -4.42 15.18
N TYR A 33 6.96 -5.25 14.18
CA TYR A 33 7.27 -4.95 12.78
C TYR A 33 6.51 -3.71 12.30
N GLY A 34 5.20 -3.62 12.56
CA GLY A 34 4.38 -2.46 12.22
C GLY A 34 4.87 -1.18 12.90
N TYR A 35 5.29 -1.25 14.16
CA TYR A 35 5.92 -0.13 14.85
C TYR A 35 7.27 0.26 14.23
N LEU A 36 8.14 -0.72 13.91
CA LEU A 36 9.41 -0.47 13.23
C LEU A 36 9.21 0.20 11.86
N MET A 37 8.17 -0.19 11.15
CA MET A 37 7.81 0.35 9.85
C MET A 37 7.24 1.77 9.96
N GLN A 38 6.43 2.03 11.00
CA GLN A 38 5.94 3.38 11.31
C GLN A 38 7.04 4.33 11.78
N THR A 39 8.13 3.81 12.36
CA THR A 39 9.27 4.63 12.77
C THR A 39 10.16 5.08 11.61
N GLU A 40 10.10 4.43 10.45
CA GLU A 40 10.78 4.89 9.25
C GLU A 40 9.99 6.03 8.61
N ASN A 41 10.50 7.26 8.74
CA ASN A 41 9.88 8.44 8.16
C ASN A 41 10.18 8.52 6.66
N ILE A 42 9.44 7.74 5.86
CA ILE A 42 9.51 7.76 4.39
C ILE A 42 9.31 9.18 3.85
N ALA A 43 8.50 10.01 4.51
CA ALA A 43 8.29 11.41 4.13
C ALA A 43 9.52 12.31 4.34
N ALA A 44 10.53 11.86 5.10
CA ALA A 44 11.83 12.52 5.19
C ALA A 44 12.83 12.05 4.11
N LEU A 45 12.60 10.89 3.51
CA LEU A 45 13.46 10.31 2.47
C LEU A 45 13.07 10.73 1.06
N PHE A 46 11.77 10.94 0.83
CA PHE A 46 11.22 11.34 -0.46
C PHE A 46 10.43 12.63 -0.33
N SER A 47 10.68 13.56 -1.25
CA SER A 47 9.88 14.77 -1.40
C SER A 47 8.45 14.43 -1.84
N PRO A 48 7.48 15.33 -1.61
CA PRO A 48 6.10 15.13 -2.08
C PRO A 48 6.00 14.87 -3.59
N CYS A 49 6.84 15.54 -4.40
CA CYS A 49 6.88 15.35 -5.85
C CYS A 49 7.40 13.96 -6.24
N GLU A 50 8.41 13.46 -5.52
CA GLU A 50 8.93 12.10 -5.73
C GLU A 50 7.90 11.04 -5.37
N MET A 51 7.18 11.23 -4.26
CA MET A 51 6.10 10.32 -3.86
C MET A 51 4.95 10.33 -4.88
N GLU A 52 4.56 11.51 -5.39
CA GLU A 52 3.53 11.60 -6.44
C GLU A 52 3.98 10.88 -7.71
N LEU A 53 5.23 11.05 -8.12
CA LEU A 53 5.80 10.34 -9.27
C LEU A 53 5.76 8.82 -9.07
N LEU A 54 6.14 8.33 -7.88
CA LEU A 54 6.05 6.91 -7.53
C LEU A 54 4.61 6.40 -7.58
N TYR A 55 3.63 7.17 -7.10
CA TYR A 55 2.22 6.81 -7.25
C TYR A 55 1.85 6.68 -8.72
N GLN A 56 2.16 7.67 -9.57
CA GLN A 56 1.83 7.60 -10.99
C GLN A 56 2.45 6.38 -11.69
N ILE A 57 3.73 6.09 -11.43
CA ILE A 57 4.44 4.94 -12.02
C ILE A 57 3.83 3.61 -11.55
N THR A 58 3.41 3.53 -10.29
CA THR A 58 2.89 2.28 -9.71
C THR A 58 1.39 2.08 -9.95
N LYS A 59 0.69 3.10 -10.45
CA LYS A 59 -0.76 3.11 -10.64
C LYS A 59 -1.30 1.88 -11.37
N GLU A 60 -0.74 1.54 -12.53
CA GLU A 60 -1.26 0.44 -13.35
C GLU A 60 -1.13 -0.89 -12.60
N GLN A 61 0.06 -1.17 -12.06
CA GLN A 61 0.35 -2.39 -11.33
C GLN A 61 -0.44 -2.49 -10.01
N ALA A 62 -0.61 -1.38 -9.30
CA ALA A 62 -1.39 -1.33 -8.06
C ALA A 62 -2.91 -1.39 -8.28
N THR A 63 -3.42 -1.23 -9.51
CA THR A 63 -4.86 -1.19 -9.81
C THR A 63 -5.39 -2.29 -10.72
N GLN A 64 -4.54 -3.00 -11.49
CA GLN A 64 -4.98 -4.08 -12.38
C GLN A 64 -5.03 -5.46 -11.71
N GLU A 65 -3.95 -5.92 -11.08
CA GLU A 65 -3.87 -7.31 -10.57
C GLU A 65 -3.34 -7.32 -9.13
N TRP A 66 -4.20 -7.66 -8.17
CA TRP A 66 -3.83 -7.68 -6.74
C TRP A 66 -2.67 -8.64 -6.43
N ASP A 67 -2.59 -9.76 -7.14
CA ASP A 67 -1.51 -10.74 -6.97
C ASP A 67 -0.16 -10.19 -7.47
N SER A 68 -0.16 -9.37 -8.53
CA SER A 68 1.06 -8.73 -9.07
C SER A 68 1.69 -7.72 -8.11
N TRP A 69 0.89 -7.13 -7.21
CA TRP A 69 1.35 -6.14 -6.24
C TRP A 69 1.92 -6.79 -4.96
N ARG A 70 1.44 -7.98 -4.59
CA ARG A 70 1.92 -8.73 -3.41
C ARG A 70 3.38 -9.15 -3.50
N GLU A 71 3.92 -9.27 -4.70
CA GLU A 71 5.31 -9.66 -4.96
C GLU A 71 6.23 -8.47 -5.28
N VAL A 72 5.74 -7.24 -5.10
CA VAL A 72 6.54 -6.04 -5.37
C VAL A 72 7.69 -5.95 -4.36
N THR A 73 8.91 -5.91 -4.89
CA THR A 73 10.13 -5.63 -4.15
C THR A 73 10.65 -4.25 -4.51
N ALA A 74 11.56 -3.68 -3.71
CA ALA A 74 12.22 -2.42 -4.06
C ALA A 74 12.94 -2.49 -5.42
N ARG A 75 13.46 -3.67 -5.78
CA ARG A 75 14.06 -3.92 -7.09
C ARG A 75 13.02 -3.86 -8.22
N THR A 76 11.81 -4.35 -7.98
CA THR A 76 10.70 -4.24 -8.92
C THR A 76 10.26 -2.78 -9.08
N LEU A 77 10.13 -2.03 -7.97
CA LEU A 77 9.83 -0.60 -8.02
C LEU A 77 10.91 0.19 -8.77
N TRP A 78 12.19 -0.10 -8.49
CA TRP A 78 13.30 0.50 -9.20
C TRP A 78 13.24 0.19 -10.70
N ALA A 79 12.94 -1.06 -11.07
CA ALA A 79 12.74 -1.49 -12.46
C ALA A 79 11.62 -0.71 -13.16
N LEU A 80 10.51 -0.42 -12.47
CA LEU A 80 9.42 0.40 -13.01
C LEU A 80 9.84 1.86 -13.18
N VAL A 81 10.61 2.38 -12.22
CA VAL A 81 11.16 3.74 -12.31
C VAL A 81 12.09 3.83 -13.52
N ILE A 82 13.08 2.94 -13.66
CA ILE A 82 14.02 2.84 -14.81
C ILE A 82 13.36 2.62 -16.17
N GLY A 83 12.27 1.84 -16.19
CA GLY A 83 11.52 1.55 -17.41
C GLY A 83 10.56 2.67 -17.83
N SER A 84 10.35 3.70 -17.00
CA SER A 84 9.49 4.82 -17.36
C SER A 84 10.14 5.66 -18.47
N GLU A 85 9.35 6.03 -19.49
CA GLU A 85 9.81 6.77 -20.69
C GLU A 85 10.54 8.10 -20.38
N ASN A 86 10.47 8.57 -19.14
CA ASN A 86 11.00 9.85 -18.70
C ASN A 86 12.45 9.80 -18.20
N ILE A 87 13.10 8.64 -18.05
CA ILE A 87 14.36 8.60 -17.29
C ILE A 87 15.55 9.22 -17.97
N GLU A 88 15.67 9.13 -19.29
CA GLU A 88 16.85 9.67 -19.96
C GLU A 88 16.85 11.21 -19.92
N THR A 89 15.66 11.81 -19.87
CA THR A 89 15.42 13.26 -19.97
C THR A 89 15.06 13.94 -18.65
N ASN A 90 14.61 13.20 -17.63
CA ASN A 90 14.14 13.76 -16.36
C ASN A 90 15.12 13.48 -15.22
N GLU A 91 15.84 14.52 -14.81
CA GLU A 91 16.84 14.50 -13.74
C GLU A 91 16.23 14.08 -12.39
N ASN A 92 14.96 14.42 -12.13
CA ASN A 92 14.25 14.00 -10.91
C ASN A 92 14.03 12.48 -10.87
N THR A 93 13.79 11.84 -12.02
CA THR A 93 13.59 10.38 -12.07
C THR A 93 14.90 9.63 -11.89
N LYS A 94 16.03 10.20 -12.34
CA LYS A 94 17.38 9.67 -12.07
C LYS A 94 17.74 9.81 -10.59
N GLU A 95 17.47 10.96 -9.97
CA GLU A 95 17.71 11.17 -8.54
C GLU A 95 16.85 10.21 -7.69
N LEU A 96 15.58 10.06 -8.03
CA LEU A 96 14.67 9.11 -7.40
C LEU A 96 15.20 7.66 -7.51
N ALA A 97 15.59 7.22 -8.70
CA ALA A 97 16.15 5.89 -8.91
C ALA A 97 17.44 5.67 -8.09
N GLY A 98 18.28 6.71 -7.96
CA GLY A 98 19.47 6.70 -7.12
C GLY A 98 19.14 6.53 -5.64
N LYS A 99 18.15 7.27 -5.11
CA LYS A 99 17.67 7.14 -3.73
C LYS A 99 17.13 5.75 -3.42
N MET A 100 16.42 5.14 -4.38
CA MET A 100 15.87 3.79 -4.21
C MET A 100 16.94 2.70 -4.09
N LEU A 101 18.11 2.87 -4.73
CA LEU A 101 19.21 1.90 -4.67
C LEU A 101 19.94 1.84 -3.32
N VAL A 102 19.81 2.89 -2.51
CA VAL A 102 20.49 3.02 -1.21
C VAL A 102 19.56 2.82 -0.02
N LEU A 103 18.28 2.46 -0.27
CA LEU A 103 17.34 2.17 0.80
C LEU A 103 17.80 0.96 1.60
N THR A 104 17.67 1.05 2.91
CA THR A 104 17.80 -0.13 3.77
C THR A 104 16.59 -1.04 3.57
N PRO A 105 16.71 -2.36 3.86
CA PRO A 105 15.57 -3.28 3.74
C PRO A 105 14.32 -2.83 4.50
N VAL A 106 14.46 -2.14 5.63
CA VAL A 106 13.31 -1.63 6.39
C VAL A 106 12.64 -0.46 5.66
N GLN A 107 13.42 0.45 5.09
CA GLN A 107 12.93 1.57 4.29
C GLN A 107 12.28 1.13 2.99
N GLU A 108 12.81 0.07 2.36
CA GLU A 108 12.23 -0.55 1.18
C GLU A 108 10.81 -1.04 1.46
N VAL A 109 10.61 -1.81 2.54
CA VAL A 109 9.29 -2.32 2.89
C VAL A 109 8.38 -1.14 3.27
N ALA A 110 8.89 -0.16 4.03
CA ALA A 110 8.08 1.00 4.46
C ALA A 110 7.62 1.85 3.26
N LEU A 111 8.45 1.97 2.21
CA LEU A 111 8.08 2.59 0.95
C LEU A 111 6.96 1.83 0.25
N ILE A 112 7.11 0.50 0.11
CA ILE A 112 6.09 -0.37 -0.50
C ILE A 112 4.76 -0.26 0.24
N GLU A 113 4.79 -0.32 1.57
CA GLU A 113 3.60 -0.20 2.41
C GLU A 113 2.94 1.17 2.28
N THR A 114 3.73 2.25 2.17
CA THR A 114 3.22 3.60 1.95
C THR A 114 2.48 3.71 0.61
N ILE A 115 3.04 3.11 -0.46
CA ILE A 115 2.42 3.08 -1.78
C ILE A 115 1.15 2.22 -1.77
N ASP A 116 1.17 1.05 -1.13
CA ASP A 116 -0.01 0.20 -1.05
C ASP A 116 -1.14 0.86 -0.27
N ARG A 117 -0.86 1.51 0.86
CA ARG A 117 -1.87 2.26 1.62
C ARG A 117 -2.51 3.37 0.78
N HIS A 118 -1.71 4.12 0.03
CA HIS A 118 -2.24 5.15 -0.88
C HIS A 118 -3.23 4.54 -1.89
N TRP A 119 -2.82 3.46 -2.56
CA TRP A 119 -3.66 2.81 -3.57
C TRP A 119 -4.87 2.09 -2.97
N ALA A 120 -4.78 1.55 -1.75
CA ALA A 120 -5.91 0.97 -1.05
C ALA A 120 -7.02 2.00 -0.80
N VAL A 121 -6.66 3.20 -0.33
CA VAL A 121 -7.60 4.30 -0.13
C VAL A 121 -8.21 4.74 -1.47
N GLU A 122 -7.40 4.88 -2.50
CA GLU A 122 -7.87 5.33 -3.82
C GLU A 122 -8.76 4.28 -4.52
N ARG A 123 -8.49 2.98 -4.34
CA ARG A 123 -9.37 1.89 -4.81
C ARG A 123 -10.74 1.95 -4.14
N ASP A 124 -10.80 2.11 -2.82
CA ASP A 124 -12.07 2.27 -2.08
C ASP A 124 -12.85 3.51 -2.54
N ARG A 125 -12.15 4.64 -2.71
CA ARG A 125 -12.74 5.88 -3.23
C ARG A 125 -13.36 5.69 -4.62
N ARG A 126 -12.63 5.06 -5.55
CA ARG A 126 -13.11 4.79 -6.91
C ARG A 126 -14.28 3.82 -6.92
N PHE A 127 -14.24 2.79 -6.08
CA PHE A 127 -15.34 1.85 -5.95
C PHE A 127 -16.61 2.51 -5.44
N LYS A 128 -16.52 3.35 -4.40
CA LYS A 128 -17.66 4.14 -3.89
C LYS A 128 -18.24 5.05 -4.96
N ALA A 129 -17.40 5.80 -5.66
CA ALA A 129 -17.83 6.68 -6.76
C ALA A 129 -18.53 5.91 -7.89
N TYR A 130 -18.07 4.69 -8.20
CA TYR A 130 -18.75 3.82 -9.17
C TYR A 130 -20.14 3.38 -8.68
N GLN A 131 -20.26 2.96 -7.42
CA GLN A 131 -21.54 2.56 -6.84
C GLN A 131 -22.57 3.70 -6.87
N GLU A 132 -22.15 4.91 -6.49
CA GLU A 132 -23.00 6.10 -6.53
C GLU A 132 -23.51 6.40 -7.94
N ARG A 133 -22.63 6.36 -8.95
CA ARG A 133 -23.01 6.55 -10.36
C ARG A 133 -24.02 5.51 -10.83
N LYS A 134 -23.82 4.25 -10.44
CA LYS A 134 -24.72 3.14 -10.80
C LYS A 134 -26.09 3.31 -10.15
N MET A 135 -26.15 3.70 -8.88
CA MET A 135 -27.39 3.99 -8.16
C MET A 135 -28.14 5.15 -8.80
N LYS A 136 -27.44 6.27 -9.08
CA LYS A 136 -28.03 7.45 -9.72
C LYS A 136 -28.60 7.12 -11.11
N ALA A 137 -27.86 6.38 -11.93
CA ALA A 137 -28.33 5.95 -13.25
C ALA A 137 -29.56 5.02 -13.17
N HIS A 138 -29.66 4.20 -12.12
CA HIS A 138 -30.83 3.36 -11.89
C HIS A 138 -32.06 4.17 -11.46
N GLU A 139 -31.89 5.17 -10.60
CA GLU A 139 -32.97 6.08 -10.18
C GLU A 139 -33.48 6.94 -11.34
N GLU A 140 -32.59 7.47 -12.19
CA GLU A 140 -32.95 8.22 -13.39
C GLU A 140 -33.78 7.38 -14.36
N ARG A 141 -33.41 6.10 -14.55
CA ARG A 141 -34.19 5.16 -15.38
C ARG A 141 -35.57 4.86 -14.80
N LYS A 142 -35.70 4.79 -13.47
CA LYS A 142 -37.00 4.58 -12.80
C LYS A 142 -37.92 5.79 -12.89
N ARG A 143 -37.39 7.02 -12.95
CA ARG A 143 -38.17 8.25 -13.09
C ARG A 143 -38.62 8.54 -14.52
N ALA A 144 -37.98 7.90 -15.50
CA ALA A 144 -38.30 8.04 -16.92
C ALA A 144 -39.36 7.03 -17.43
N LEU A 145 -39.82 6.12 -16.58
CA LEU A 145 -40.90 5.14 -16.81
C LEU A 145 -42.13 5.53 -15.99
#